data_AF-A0A0Q7F9V5-F1
#
_entry.id   AF-A0A0Q7F9V5-F1
#
_cell.length_a   1.000
_cell.length_b   1.000
_cell.length_c   1.000
_cell.angle_alpha   90.00
_cell.angle_beta   90.00
_cell.angle_gamma   90.00
#
_symmetry.space_group_name_H-M   'P 1'
#
loop_
_entity.id
_entity.type
_entity.pdbx_description
1 polymer ?
#
loop_
_entity_poly.entity_id
_entity_poly.type
_entity_poly.pdbx_seq_one_letter_code
_entity_poly.pdbx_strand_id
1 'polypeptide(L)'
;MFLIVAKYLIPKGYRGMAVFPFVVVKYGFDKTNGTFVNHEKIHLRQQLEMLILPFFIWYFLEYLIRLIQYKNKDLAYRNISFEREAYSNEADHNYLKNRSFFQFLKYITLK
;
A
#
# COMPACT_ATOMS: atom_id res chain seq x y z
N MET A 1 -4.40 0.24 -13.96
CA MET A 1 -3.77 1.28 -13.12
C MET A 1 -3.74 2.56 -13.92
N PHE A 2 -4.39 3.62 -13.42
CA PHE A 2 -4.32 4.96 -14.00
C PHE A 2 -3.43 5.84 -13.13
N LEU A 3 -2.29 6.29 -13.65
CA LEU A 3 -1.33 7.12 -12.90
C LEU A 3 -1.63 8.61 -13.08
N ILE A 4 -1.97 9.30 -12.00
CA ILE A 4 -2.26 10.73 -11.98
C ILE A 4 -1.15 11.44 -11.22
N VAL A 5 -0.55 12.49 -11.79
CA VAL A 5 0.44 13.31 -11.07
C VAL A 5 -0.30 14.48 -10.42
N ALA A 6 -0.35 14.51 -9.10
CA ALA A 6 -0.99 15.61 -8.38
C ALA A 6 -0.26 15.87 -7.05
N LYS A 7 0.71 16.78 -7.09
CA LYS A 7 1.56 17.12 -5.93
C LYS A 7 0.77 17.55 -4.69
N TYR A 8 -0.32 18.28 -4.89
CA TYR A 8 -1.12 18.87 -3.81
C TYR A 8 -2.14 17.91 -3.17
N LEU A 9 -2.40 16.76 -3.82
CA LEU A 9 -3.29 15.73 -3.27
C LEU A 9 -2.55 14.76 -2.35
N ILE A 10 -1.22 14.73 -2.39
CA ILE A 10 -0.40 13.84 -1.56
C ILE A 10 0.11 14.58 -0.31
N PRO A 11 -0.25 14.12 0.90
CA PRO A 11 0.24 14.73 2.14
C PRO A 11 1.76 14.75 2.24
N LYS A 12 2.31 15.67 3.04
CA LYS A 12 3.75 15.72 3.32
C LYS A 12 4.18 14.40 3.99
N GLY A 13 5.27 13.81 3.50
CA GLY A 13 5.80 12.51 3.97
C GLY A 13 5.50 11.33 3.04
N TYR A 14 4.53 11.45 2.13
CA TYR A 14 4.13 10.37 1.23
C TYR A 14 4.53 10.67 -0.23
N ARG A 15 4.73 9.60 -1.01
CA ARG A 15 5.16 9.67 -2.43
C ARG A 15 3.99 9.42 -3.40
N GLY A 16 3.04 8.59 -2.99
CA GLY A 16 1.79 8.40 -3.70
C GLY A 16 0.71 7.81 -2.81
N MET A 17 -0.44 7.55 -3.43
CA MET A 17 -1.61 6.94 -2.82
C MET A 17 -2.36 6.15 -3.89
N ALA A 18 -2.52 4.85 -3.67
CA ALA A 18 -3.38 3.99 -4.47
C ALA A 18 -4.84 4.10 -3.99
N VAL A 19 -5.75 4.45 -4.89
CA VAL A 19 -7.20 4.37 -4.71
C VAL A 19 -7.80 3.84 -6.00
N PHE A 20 -8.20 2.57 -6.01
CA PHE A 20 -8.58 1.85 -7.21
C PHE A 20 -9.64 2.61 -8.03
N PRO A 21 -9.44 2.75 -9.36
CA PRO A 21 -8.35 2.21 -10.20
C PRO A 21 -7.12 3.13 -10.37
N PHE A 22 -7.07 4.22 -9.61
CA PHE A 22 -6.09 5.31 -9.72
C PHE A 22 -4.93 5.15 -8.75
N VAL A 23 -3.77 5.65 -9.16
CA VAL A 23 -2.61 5.85 -8.30
C VAL A 23 -2.20 7.31 -8.47
N VAL A 24 -2.34 8.07 -7.40
CA VAL A 24 -1.95 9.48 -7.38
C VAL A 24 -0.50 9.54 -6.93
N VAL A 25 0.36 10.17 -7.73
CA VAL A 25 1.79 10.31 -7.43
C VAL A 25 2.14 11.78 -7.28
N LYS A 26 3.09 12.06 -6.39
CA LYS A 26 3.51 13.42 -6.10
C LYS A 26 4.45 13.99 -7.16
N TYR A 27 5.35 13.17 -7.69
CA TYR A 27 6.35 13.57 -8.67
C TYR A 27 6.28 12.72 -9.94
N GLY A 28 6.53 13.33 -11.09
CA GLY A 28 6.50 12.65 -12.39
C GLY A 28 7.55 11.53 -12.51
N PHE A 29 8.71 11.67 -11.86
CA PHE A 29 9.78 10.67 -11.90
C PHE A 29 9.42 9.38 -11.14
N ASP A 30 8.49 9.42 -10.18
CA ASP A 30 8.05 8.20 -9.49
C ASP A 30 7.31 7.24 -10.46
N LYS A 31 6.87 7.72 -11.63
CA LYS A 31 6.32 6.88 -12.70
C LYS A 31 7.34 5.93 -13.34
N THR A 32 8.62 6.30 -13.36
CA THR A 32 9.68 5.47 -13.96
C THR A 32 10.37 4.57 -12.93
N ASN A 33 10.06 4.76 -11.63
CA ASN A 33 10.55 3.89 -10.57
C ASN A 33 9.73 2.59 -10.55
N GLY A 34 10.29 1.52 -11.12
CA GLY A 34 9.64 0.21 -11.21
C GLY A 34 9.21 -0.35 -9.86
N THR A 35 10.05 -0.20 -8.82
CA THR A 35 9.77 -0.66 -7.45
C THR A 35 8.56 0.08 -6.87
N PHE A 36 8.55 1.41 -6.94
CA PHE A 36 7.43 2.21 -6.46
C PHE A 36 6.13 1.89 -7.22
N VAL A 37 6.19 1.80 -8.54
CA VAL A 37 5.02 1.43 -9.34
C VAL A 37 4.52 0.03 -8.99
N ASN A 38 5.41 -0.92 -8.71
CA ASN A 38 5.02 -2.27 -8.31
C ASN A 38 4.34 -2.27 -6.93
N HIS A 39 4.88 -1.51 -5.96
CA HIS A 39 4.28 -1.29 -4.65
C HIS A 39 2.82 -0.81 -4.76
N GLU A 40 2.59 0.23 -5.57
CA GLU A 40 1.24 0.78 -5.78
C GLU A 40 0.31 -0.22 -6.49
N LYS A 41 0.83 -1.05 -7.41
CA LYS A 41 0.05 -2.13 -8.03
C LYS A 41 -0.36 -3.20 -7.02
N ILE A 42 0.48 -3.51 -6.04
CA ILE A 42 0.14 -4.42 -4.94
C ILE A 42 -1.06 -3.88 -4.15
N HIS A 43 -1.07 -2.60 -3.80
CA HIS A 43 -2.23 -1.98 -3.15
C HIS A 43 -3.50 -2.03 -3.99
N LEU A 44 -3.42 -1.75 -5.30
CA LEU A 44 -4.58 -1.87 -6.18
C LEU A 44 -5.13 -3.30 -6.18
N ARG A 45 -4.27 -4.32 -6.14
CA ARG A 45 -4.70 -5.72 -6.07
C ARG A 45 -5.34 -6.04 -4.72
N GLN A 46 -4.74 -5.61 -3.61
CA GLN A 46 -5.31 -5.78 -2.27
C GLN A 46 -6.69 -5.12 -2.16
N GLN A 47 -6.84 -3.90 -2.69
CA GLN A 47 -8.12 -3.18 -2.74
C GLN A 47 -9.18 -3.96 -3.50
N LEU A 48 -8.85 -4.50 -4.68
CA LEU A 48 -9.77 -5.34 -5.44
C LEU A 48 -10.19 -6.60 -4.68
N GLU A 49 -9.25 -7.26 -4.01
CA GLU A 49 -9.55 -8.49 -3.24
C GLU A 49 -10.46 -8.22 -2.04
N MET A 50 -10.36 -7.04 -1.46
CA MET A 50 -11.15 -6.59 -0.31
C MET A 50 -12.33 -5.69 -0.73
N LEU A 51 -12.80 -5.78 -1.98
CA LEU A 51 -13.97 -5.04 -2.50
C LEU A 51 -13.89 -3.50 -2.34
N ILE A 52 -12.68 -2.95 -2.30
CA ILE A 52 -12.31 -1.53 -2.21
C ILE A 52 -12.75 -0.87 -0.89
N LEU A 53 -14.04 -0.83 -0.59
CA LEU A 53 -14.55 -0.17 0.63
C LEU A 53 -14.13 -0.94 1.92
N PRO A 54 -14.31 -2.28 2.02
CA PRO A 54 -13.80 -3.03 3.16
C PRO A 54 -12.28 -2.93 3.34
N PHE A 55 -11.51 -2.77 2.25
CA PHE A 55 -10.07 -2.54 2.34
C PHE A 55 -9.75 -1.31 3.19
N PHE A 56 -10.35 -0.15 2.89
CA PHE A 56 -10.03 1.08 3.61
C PHE A 56 -10.47 1.03 5.08
N ILE A 57 -11.61 0.39 5.37
CA ILE A 57 -12.08 0.17 6.73
C ILE A 57 -11.06 -0.68 7.51
N TRP A 58 -10.66 -1.82 6.96
CA TRP A 58 -9.69 -2.71 7.61
C TRP A 58 -8.32 -2.04 7.77
N TYR A 59 -7.84 -1.37 6.72
CA TYR A 59 -6.57 -0.65 6.71
C TYR A 59 -6.53 0.38 7.83
N PHE A 60 -7.59 1.19 7.96
CA PHE A 60 -7.67 2.21 9.00
C PHE A 60 -7.75 1.61 10.40
N LEU A 61 -8.56 0.55 10.61
CA LEU A 61 -8.65 -0.13 11.88
C LEU A 61 -7.31 -0.76 12.30
N GLU A 62 -6.64 -1.44 11.37
CA GLU A 62 -5.30 -2.00 11.63
C GLU A 62 -4.32 -0.87 11.99
N TYR A 63 -4.31 0.23 11.24
CA TYR A 63 -3.46 1.38 11.55
C TYR A 63 -3.70 1.92 12.96
N LEU A 64 -4.96 2.07 13.40
CA LEU A 64 -5.28 2.54 14.76
C LEU A 64 -4.74 1.58 15.83
N ILE A 65 -4.92 0.27 15.65
CA ILE A 65 -4.39 -0.75 16.57
C ILE A 65 -2.86 -0.64 16.65
N ARG A 66 -2.18 -0.56 15.49
CA ARG A 66 -0.72 -0.41 15.41
C ARG A 66 -0.24 0.91 16.01
N LEU A 67 -1.02 1.98 15.88
CA LEU A 67 -0.68 3.29 16.44
C LEU A 67 -0.70 3.27 17.97
N ILE A 68 -1.69 2.61 18.58
CA ILE A 68 -1.74 2.40 20.03
C ILE A 68 -0.58 1.51 20.48
N GLN A 69 -0.28 0.45 19.72
CA GLN A 69 0.79 -0.50 20.02
C GLN A 69 2.19 0.13 19.99
N TYR A 70 2.52 0.83 18.90
CA TYR A 70 3.87 1.35 18.66
C TYR A 70 4.10 2.78 19.16
N LYS A 71 3.02 3.55 19.39
CA LYS A 71 3.07 4.97 19.78
C LYS A 71 3.90 5.85 18.82
N ASN A 72 4.16 5.36 17.61
CA ASN A 72 4.93 6.02 16.57
C ASN A 72 4.19 5.85 15.24
N LYS A 73 3.88 6.96 14.57
CA LYS A 73 3.06 6.98 13.35
C LYS A 73 3.72 6.25 12.18
N ASP A 74 5.01 6.46 11.97
CA ASP A 74 5.77 5.85 10.87
C ASP A 74 5.93 4.35 11.10
N LEU A 75 6.22 3.96 12.34
CA LEU A 75 6.33 2.54 12.71
C LEU A 75 4.97 1.84 12.61
N ALA A 76 3.89 2.49 13.05
CA ALA A 76 2.55 1.95 12.92
C ALA A 76 2.15 1.75 11.45
N TYR A 77 2.41 2.74 10.60
CA TYR A 77 2.15 2.69 9.17
C TYR A 77 2.90 1.52 8.51
N ARG A 78 4.22 1.44 8.71
CA ARG A 78 5.06 0.37 8.13
C ARG A 78 4.69 -1.03 8.62
N ASN A 79 3.97 -1.15 9.73
CA ASN A 79 3.54 -2.43 10.30
C ASN A 79 2.08 -2.80 9.99
N ILE A 80 1.36 -2.01 9.18
CA ILE A 80 0.10 -2.46 8.60
C ILE A 80 0.40 -3.65 7.68
N SER A 81 -0.38 -4.72 7.79
CA SER A 81 -0.18 -5.95 7.01
C SER A 81 -0.09 -5.72 5.50
N PHE A 82 -0.93 -4.82 4.97
CA PHE A 82 -0.92 -4.43 3.56
C PHE A 82 0.38 -3.73 3.14
N GLU A 83 0.88 -2.80 3.96
CA GLU A 83 2.14 -2.10 3.74
C GLU A 83 3.33 -3.06 3.84
N ARG A 84 3.33 -3.92 4.85
CA ARG A 84 4.37 -4.95 5.01
C ARG A 84 4.44 -5.87 3.81
N GLU A 85 3.30 -6.30 3.28
CA GLU A 85 3.24 -7.11 2.07
C GLU A 85 3.82 -6.34 0.87
N ALA A 86 3.40 -5.09 0.67
CA ALA A 86 3.85 -4.26 -0.44
C ALA A 86 5.37 -4.00 -0.36
N TYR A 87 5.88 -3.54 0.78
CA TYR A 87 7.32 -3.32 1.00
C TYR A 87 8.15 -4.59 0.87
N SER A 88 7.62 -5.75 1.29
CA SER A 88 8.38 -7.01 1.20
C SER A 88 8.51 -7.51 -0.23
N ASN A 89 7.60 -7.12 -1.13
CA ASN A 89 7.52 -7.67 -2.49
C ASN A 89 7.66 -6.61 -3.59
N GLU A 90 7.88 -5.33 -3.25
CA GLU A 90 7.95 -4.23 -4.22
C GLU A 90 9.08 -4.40 -5.26
N ALA A 91 10.16 -5.10 -4.90
CA ALA A 91 11.25 -5.41 -5.83
C ALA A 91 10.96 -6.61 -6.76
N ASP A 92 10.01 -7.49 -6.39
CA ASP A 92 9.61 -8.63 -7.21
C ASP A 92 8.49 -8.23 -8.18
N HIS A 93 8.89 -7.94 -9.42
CA HIS A 93 7.98 -7.52 -10.49
C HIS A 93 7.06 -8.65 -10.99
N ASN A 94 7.33 -9.90 -10.63
CA ASN A 94 6.48 -11.06 -10.94
C ASN A 94 5.57 -11.44 -9.77
N TYR A 95 5.72 -10.82 -8.61
CA TYR A 95 4.95 -11.14 -7.40
C TYR A 95 3.45 -11.24 -7.67
N LEU A 96 2.87 -10.23 -8.32
CA LEU A 96 1.44 -10.18 -8.61
C LEU A 96 0.91 -11.31 -9.50
N LYS A 97 1.78 -11.97 -10.29
CA LYS A 97 1.37 -13.11 -11.12
C LYS A 97 1.22 -14.38 -10.30
N ASN A 98 2.02 -14.54 -9.24
CA ASN A 98 2.12 -15.76 -8.45
C ASN A 98 1.46 -15.64 -7.06
N ARG A 99 1.02 -14.43 -6.70
CA ARG A 99 0.42 -14.12 -5.40
C ARG A 99 -0.96 -14.77 -5.26
N SER A 100 -1.19 -15.47 -4.16
CA SER A 100 -2.50 -15.98 -3.76
C SER A 100 -3.43 -14.90 -3.22
N PHE A 101 -4.74 -15.14 -3.25
CA PHE A 101 -5.72 -14.27 -2.60
C PHE A 101 -5.43 -14.11 -1.10
N PHE A 102 -5.66 -12.91 -0.58
CA PHE A 102 -5.51 -12.59 0.85
C PHE A 102 -4.11 -12.88 1.43
N GLN A 103 -3.06 -12.78 0.60
CA GLN A 103 -1.67 -12.98 1.03
C GLN A 103 -1.25 -12.02 2.17
N PHE A 104 -1.87 -10.84 2.28
CA PHE A 104 -1.63 -9.87 3.36
C PHE A 104 -1.84 -10.48 4.76
N LEU A 105 -2.69 -11.50 4.90
CA LEU A 105 -2.92 -12.17 6.19
C LEU A 105 -1.63 -12.74 6.80
N LYS A 106 -0.66 -13.17 5.97
CA LYS A 106 0.65 -13.64 6.44
C LYS A 106 1.49 -12.53 7.10
N TYR A 107 1.12 -11.28 6.86
CA TYR A 107 1.80 -10.08 7.38
C TYR A 107 1.02 -9.43 8.55
N ILE A 108 -0.08 -10.03 9.01
CA ILE A 108 -0.77 -9.59 10.23
C ILE A 108 0.05 -9.93 11.48
N THR A 109 0.62 -11.13 11.53
CA THR A 109 1.42 -11.55 12.67
C THR A 109 2.73 -10.78 12.69
N LEU A 110 3.01 -10.10 13.79
CA LEU A 110 4.30 -9.46 14.04
C LEU A 110 5.34 -10.57 14.23
N LYS A 111 6.46 -10.46 13.53
CA LYS A 111 7.65 -11.27 13.82
C LYS A 111 8.54 -10.50 14.76
#